data_AF-A0AAD2E7D2-F1
#
_entry.id   AF-A0AAD2E7D2-F1
#
_cell.length_a   1.000
_cell.length_b   1.000
_cell.length_c   1.000
_cell.angle_alpha   90.00
_cell.angle_beta   90.00
_cell.angle_gamma   90.00
#
_symmetry.space_group_name_H-M   'P 1'
#
loop_
_entity.id
_entity.type
_entity.pdbx_description
1 polymer ?
#
loop_
_entity_poly.entity_id
_entity_poly.type
_entity_poly.pdbx_seq_one_letter_code
_entity_poly.pdbx_strand_id
1 'polypeptide(L)'
;MDAITWARKQAVFVKGADAWIKSVDFSRVFLLGSSTGGNIAYHAALRALDLNLSPIKIKGLIISQAYFGGVHRTESEIKLSEDAYVPLYVNDLLWTFALPKNANRDHVFSNPLMIGGSSYDLGRIKRLPRVILKGDDGDPLVDMEKLLVKLLKSNGVQVFSIFNEGGYHGIELANATAPQAQALYDAMKNFIKSTR
;
A
#
# COMPACT_ATOMS: atom_id res chain seq x y z
N MET A 1 8.45 -10.97 4.19
CA MET A 1 7.53 -11.63 5.15
C MET A 1 8.13 -11.78 6.54
N ASP A 2 9.45 -11.61 6.69
CA ASP A 2 10.14 -11.86 7.95
C ASP A 2 9.68 -10.95 9.09
N ALA A 3 9.41 -9.66 8.81
CA ALA A 3 8.88 -8.73 9.81
C ALA A 3 7.52 -9.15 10.39
N ILE A 4 6.59 -9.61 9.53
CA ILE A 4 5.27 -10.12 9.96
C ILE A 4 5.47 -11.41 10.79
N THR A 5 6.38 -12.29 10.37
CA THR A 5 6.70 -13.53 11.07
C THR A 5 7.36 -13.24 12.42
N TRP A 6 8.24 -12.24 12.48
CA TRP A 6 8.86 -11.76 13.70
C TRP A 6 7.80 -11.24 14.66
N ALA A 7 6.91 -10.35 14.21
CA ALA A 7 5.82 -9.83 15.05
C ALA A 7 4.97 -10.98 15.61
N ARG A 8 4.68 -12.01 14.79
CA ARG A 8 3.95 -13.20 15.26
C ARG A 8 4.71 -13.93 16.36
N LYS A 9 6.03 -14.11 16.23
CA LYS A 9 6.85 -14.73 17.28
C LYS A 9 6.78 -13.93 18.58
N GLN A 10 6.84 -12.60 18.48
CA GLN A 10 6.70 -11.72 19.64
C GLN A 10 5.34 -11.87 20.33
N ALA A 11 4.28 -12.08 19.55
CA ALA A 11 2.93 -12.32 20.07
C ALA A 11 2.76 -13.67 20.80
N VAL A 12 3.62 -14.65 20.50
CA VAL A 12 3.57 -16.00 21.09
C VAL A 12 4.53 -16.15 22.28
N PHE A 13 5.68 -15.48 22.27
CA PHE A 13 6.77 -15.72 23.23
C PHE A 13 7.06 -14.51 24.12
N VAL A 14 6.38 -14.41 25.27
CA VAL A 14 6.56 -13.29 26.23
C VAL A 14 7.92 -13.32 26.95
N LYS A 15 8.51 -14.51 27.17
CA LYS A 15 9.88 -14.65 27.71
C LYS A 15 10.89 -14.45 26.57
N GLY A 16 11.41 -13.23 26.44
CA GLY A 16 12.33 -12.82 25.37
C GLY A 16 11.73 -11.82 24.38
N ALA A 17 10.48 -11.40 24.57
CA ALA A 17 9.91 -10.31 23.79
C ALA A 17 10.51 -8.96 24.19
N ASP A 18 10.61 -8.05 23.23
CA ASP A 18 11.04 -6.67 23.48
C ASP A 18 10.15 -6.01 24.53
N ALA A 19 10.72 -5.18 25.39
CA ALA A 19 10.02 -4.63 26.56
C ALA A 19 8.74 -3.86 26.20
N TRP A 20 8.71 -3.18 25.06
CA TRP A 20 7.57 -2.40 24.57
C TRP A 20 6.43 -3.28 24.02
N ILE A 21 6.70 -4.55 23.68
CA ILE A 21 5.71 -5.44 23.08
C ILE A 21 4.61 -5.85 24.06
N LYS A 22 4.86 -5.76 25.37
CA LYS A 22 3.87 -6.09 26.40
C LYS A 22 2.60 -5.23 26.35
N SER A 23 2.65 -4.05 25.73
CA SER A 23 1.50 -3.16 25.55
C SER A 23 0.88 -3.23 24.15
N VAL A 24 1.35 -4.13 23.29
CA VAL A 24 0.86 -4.29 21.92
C VAL A 24 -0.37 -5.19 21.87
N ASP A 25 -1.41 -4.70 21.20
CA ASP A 25 -2.60 -5.49 20.89
C ASP A 25 -2.43 -6.20 19.54
N PHE A 26 -1.96 -7.44 19.57
CA PHE A 26 -1.76 -8.25 18.37
C PHE A 26 -3.06 -8.64 17.64
N SER A 27 -4.23 -8.44 18.26
CA SER A 27 -5.51 -8.63 17.60
C SER A 27 -5.91 -7.45 16.69
N ARG A 28 -5.15 -6.34 16.74
CA ARG A 28 -5.36 -5.13 15.95
C ARG A 28 -4.07 -4.62 15.32
N VAL A 29 -3.56 -5.36 14.34
CA VAL A 29 -2.37 -5.00 13.57
C VAL A 29 -2.75 -4.34 12.25
N PHE A 30 -1.98 -3.34 11.83
CA PHE A 30 -2.17 -2.64 10.55
C PHE A 30 -0.86 -2.70 9.76
N LEU A 31 -0.96 -2.84 8.44
CA LEU A 31 0.19 -2.66 7.56
C LEU A 31 0.09 -1.26 6.94
N LEU A 32 1.18 -0.50 7.01
CA LEU A 32 1.24 0.86 6.51
C LEU A 32 2.43 0.99 5.57
N GLY A 33 2.23 1.70 4.46
CA GLY A 33 3.32 2.04 3.55
C GLY A 33 3.00 3.25 2.68
N SER A 34 4.04 4.03 2.38
CA SER A 34 3.99 5.14 1.42
C SER A 34 4.89 4.82 0.22
N SER A 35 4.55 5.29 -0.98
CA SER A 35 5.37 5.06 -2.18
C SER A 35 5.60 3.55 -2.41
N THR A 36 6.85 3.13 -2.60
CA THR A 36 7.23 1.71 -2.72
C THR A 36 6.84 0.90 -1.50
N GLY A 37 6.79 1.52 -0.31
CA GLY A 37 6.25 0.91 0.90
C GLY A 37 4.76 0.56 0.78
N GLY A 38 3.97 1.37 0.06
CA GLY A 38 2.56 1.10 -0.20
C GLY A 38 2.36 -0.15 -1.07
N ASN A 39 3.18 -0.28 -2.12
CA ASN A 39 3.27 -1.49 -2.95
C ASN A 39 3.65 -2.72 -2.12
N ILE A 40 4.69 -2.62 -1.29
CA ILE A 40 5.13 -3.70 -0.39
C ILE A 40 4.01 -4.08 0.58
N ALA A 41 3.34 -3.11 1.21
CA ALA A 41 2.25 -3.36 2.16
C ALA A 41 1.09 -4.11 1.51
N TYR A 42 0.72 -3.73 0.28
CA TYR A 42 -0.29 -4.41 -0.52
C TYR A 42 0.06 -5.89 -0.77
N HIS A 43 1.26 -6.17 -1.31
CA HIS A 43 1.67 -7.54 -1.60
C HIS A 43 1.92 -8.36 -0.32
N ALA A 44 2.43 -7.75 0.74
CA ALA A 44 2.61 -8.40 2.03
C ALA A 44 1.27 -8.83 2.63
N ALA A 45 0.24 -8.00 2.49
CA ALA A 45 -1.12 -8.34 2.92
C ALA A 45 -1.70 -9.52 2.14
N LEU A 46 -1.58 -9.50 0.81
CA LEU A 46 -2.03 -10.61 -0.04
C LEU A 46 -1.35 -11.92 0.35
N ARG A 47 -0.02 -11.90 0.55
CA ARG A 47 0.75 -13.08 0.97
C ARG A 47 0.41 -13.53 2.39
N ALA A 48 0.09 -12.60 3.29
CA ALA A 48 -0.29 -12.91 4.66
C ALA A 48 -1.58 -13.73 4.75
N LEU A 49 -2.49 -13.61 3.77
CA LEU A 49 -3.75 -14.37 3.70
C LEU A 49 -3.56 -15.88 3.46
N ASP A 50 -2.37 -16.27 3.02
CA ASP A 50 -2.00 -17.67 2.77
C ASP A 50 -1.23 -18.27 3.96
N LEU A 51 -1.04 -17.51 5.05
CA LEU A 51 -0.27 -17.92 6.23
C LEU A 51 -1.15 -17.99 7.49
N ASN A 52 -0.81 -18.89 8.41
CA ASN A 52 -1.38 -18.88 9.75
C ASN A 52 -0.63 -17.85 10.63
N LEU A 53 -1.24 -16.68 10.80
CA LEU A 53 -0.66 -15.58 11.59
C LEU A 53 -1.07 -15.58 13.06
N SER A 54 -1.91 -16.51 13.52
CA SER A 54 -2.39 -16.53 14.91
C SER A 54 -1.22 -16.42 15.91
N PRO A 55 -1.33 -15.53 16.93
CA PRO A 55 -2.52 -14.77 17.33
C PRO A 55 -2.71 -13.41 16.61
N ILE A 56 -1.85 -13.05 15.65
CA ILE A 56 -1.94 -11.77 14.94
C ILE A 56 -3.16 -11.72 14.03
N LYS A 57 -3.87 -10.58 14.08
CA LYS A 57 -4.93 -10.24 13.12
C LYS A 57 -4.62 -8.92 12.45
N ILE A 58 -4.41 -8.96 11.13
CA ILE A 58 -4.26 -7.76 10.30
C ILE A 58 -5.67 -7.20 10.05
N LYS A 59 -5.94 -6.03 10.61
CA LYS A 59 -7.26 -5.37 10.62
C LYS A 59 -7.43 -4.31 9.54
N GLY A 60 -6.35 -3.84 8.95
CA GLY A 60 -6.42 -2.90 7.84
C GLY A 60 -5.09 -2.65 7.15
N LEU A 61 -5.17 -2.11 5.94
CA LEU A 61 -4.04 -1.59 5.18
C LEU A 61 -4.16 -0.08 5.06
N ILE A 62 -3.03 0.60 5.18
CA ILE A 62 -2.92 2.05 5.02
C ILE A 62 -1.87 2.31 3.95
N ILE A 63 -2.33 2.78 2.81
CA ILE A 63 -1.51 2.94 1.61
C ILE A 63 -1.57 4.41 1.19
N SER A 64 -0.40 5.04 1.08
CA SER A 64 -0.26 6.42 0.61
C SER A 64 0.60 6.44 -0.65
N GLN A 65 0.13 7.09 -1.71
CA GLN A 65 0.85 7.32 -2.95
C GLN A 65 1.58 6.07 -3.46
N ALA A 66 0.85 4.96 -3.62
CA ALA A 66 1.46 3.65 -3.81
C ALA A 66 2.24 3.56 -5.12
N TYR A 67 3.49 3.10 -5.04
CA TYR A 67 4.34 2.99 -6.21
C TYR A 67 3.97 1.77 -7.06
N PHE A 68 3.03 1.98 -7.98
CA PHE A 68 2.63 1.03 -9.01
C PHE A 68 2.94 1.59 -10.40
N GLY A 69 3.04 0.70 -11.37
CA GLY A 69 3.27 1.04 -12.76
C GLY A 69 2.49 0.12 -13.69
N GLY A 70 2.86 0.16 -14.96
CA GLY A 70 2.27 -0.66 -16.01
C GLY A 70 2.91 -0.31 -17.34
N VAL A 71 2.89 -1.22 -18.31
CA VAL A 71 3.47 -0.92 -19.63
C VAL A 71 2.71 0.23 -20.28
N HIS A 72 1.38 0.21 -20.20
CA HIS A 72 0.51 1.29 -20.65
C HIS A 72 0.60 2.49 -19.71
N ARG A 73 0.82 3.69 -20.27
CA ARG A 73 0.89 4.92 -19.51
C ARG A 73 -0.49 5.45 -19.17
N THR A 74 -0.67 5.88 -17.93
CA THR A 74 -1.84 6.64 -17.54
C THR A 74 -1.78 8.08 -18.04
N GLU A 75 -2.91 8.79 -17.98
CA GLU A 75 -2.95 10.22 -18.34
C GLU A 75 -2.08 11.05 -17.40
N SER A 76 -2.08 10.74 -16.10
CA SER A 76 -1.20 11.37 -15.11
C SER A 76 0.28 11.19 -15.42
N GLU A 77 0.72 9.97 -15.79
CA GLU A 77 2.11 9.70 -16.17
C GLU A 77 2.54 10.50 -17.41
N ILE A 78 1.66 10.64 -18.41
CA ILE A 78 1.95 11.38 -19.64
C ILE A 78 2.06 12.88 -19.33
N LYS A 79 1.06 13.42 -18.62
CA LYS A 79 0.97 14.83 -18.26
C LYS A 79 2.13 15.29 -17.36
N LEU A 80 2.57 14.42 -16.46
CA LEU A 80 3.61 14.69 -15.45
C LEU A 80 4.91 13.93 -15.76
N SER A 81 5.23 13.76 -17.05
CA SER A 81 6.37 12.96 -17.49
C SER A 81 7.73 13.46 -16.98
N GLU A 82 7.86 14.77 -16.81
CA GLU A 82 9.05 15.46 -16.26
C GLU A 82 8.85 15.89 -14.80
N ASP A 83 8.01 15.19 -14.04
CA ASP A 83 7.77 15.50 -12.62
C ASP A 83 9.07 15.59 -11.80
N ALA A 84 9.09 16.51 -10.83
CA ALA A 84 10.29 16.78 -10.04
C ALA A 84 10.64 15.65 -9.05
N TYR A 85 9.67 14.80 -8.70
CA TYR A 85 9.81 13.76 -7.67
C TYR A 85 9.82 12.36 -8.27
N VAL A 86 8.94 12.08 -9.24
CA VAL A 86 8.81 10.80 -9.92
C VAL A 86 8.80 10.98 -11.45
N PRO A 87 9.90 11.50 -12.03
CA PRO A 87 9.98 11.63 -13.48
C PRO A 87 9.92 10.26 -14.15
N LEU A 88 9.25 10.19 -15.30
CA LEU A 88 8.84 8.93 -15.92
C LEU A 88 10.04 8.06 -16.32
N TYR A 89 11.14 8.68 -16.77
CA TYR A 89 12.36 7.96 -17.14
C TYR A 89 13.04 7.31 -15.92
N VAL A 90 12.98 7.94 -14.75
CA VAL A 90 13.49 7.37 -13.50
C VAL A 90 12.59 6.23 -13.05
N ASN A 91 11.27 6.40 -13.15
CA ASN A 91 10.30 5.35 -12.84
C ASN A 91 10.57 4.07 -13.66
N ASP A 92 10.80 4.20 -14.97
CA ASP A 92 11.13 3.06 -15.83
C ASP A 92 12.42 2.36 -15.44
N LEU A 93 13.44 3.14 -15.07
CA LEU A 93 14.72 2.60 -14.63
C LEU A 93 14.59 1.85 -13.31
N LEU A 94 13.86 2.42 -12.34
CA LEU A 94 13.60 1.79 -11.04
C LEU A 94 12.86 0.46 -11.20
N TRP A 95 11.85 0.39 -12.08
CA TRP A 95 11.19 -0.88 -12.36
C TRP A 95 12.10 -1.89 -13.06
N THR A 96 12.97 -1.44 -13.96
CA THR A 96 13.96 -2.32 -14.62
C THR A 96 14.90 -2.96 -13.60
N PHE A 97 15.26 -2.25 -12.53
CA PHE A 97 16.10 -2.79 -11.45
C PHE A 97 15.33 -3.66 -10.45
N ALA A 98 14.07 -3.33 -10.16
CA ALA A 98 13.29 -4.02 -9.14
C ALA A 98 12.66 -5.34 -9.64
N LEU A 99 12.36 -5.43 -10.93
CA LEU A 99 11.64 -6.56 -11.50
C LEU A 99 12.57 -7.75 -11.82
N PRO A 100 12.03 -8.98 -11.86
CA PRO A 100 12.77 -10.13 -12.32
C PRO A 100 13.38 -9.92 -13.71
N LYS A 101 14.52 -10.57 -13.98
CA LYS A 101 15.15 -10.52 -15.30
C LYS A 101 14.15 -10.88 -16.39
N ASN A 102 14.08 -10.07 -17.44
CA ASN A 102 13.16 -10.18 -18.59
C ASN A 102 11.67 -9.91 -18.31
N ALA A 103 11.30 -9.54 -17.07
CA ALA A 103 9.95 -9.07 -16.79
C ALA A 103 9.77 -7.62 -17.27
N ASN A 104 8.58 -7.30 -17.77
CA ASN A 104 8.20 -5.93 -18.09
C ASN A 104 7.34 -5.32 -16.96
N ARG A 105 6.94 -4.06 -17.11
CA ARG A 105 6.19 -3.32 -16.09
C ARG A 105 4.75 -3.83 -15.85
N ASP A 106 4.26 -4.78 -16.64
CA ASP A 106 3.01 -5.51 -16.37
C ASP A 106 3.24 -6.75 -15.51
N HIS A 107 4.44 -6.97 -15.00
CA HIS A 107 4.64 -7.95 -13.94
C HIS A 107 3.79 -7.60 -12.71
N VAL A 108 3.24 -8.60 -12.04
CA VAL A 108 2.32 -8.46 -10.89
C VAL A 108 2.86 -7.64 -9.71
N PHE A 109 4.17 -7.44 -9.62
CA PHE A 109 4.82 -6.58 -8.61
C PHE A 109 4.81 -5.09 -8.96
N SER A 110 4.65 -4.77 -10.25
CA SER A 110 4.57 -3.40 -10.76
C SER A 110 3.13 -3.02 -11.06
N ASN A 111 2.41 -3.87 -11.80
CA ASN A 111 1.03 -3.61 -12.20
C ASN A 111 0.04 -4.40 -11.33
N PRO A 112 -0.70 -3.75 -10.43
CA PRO A 112 -1.61 -4.44 -9.52
C PRO A 112 -2.87 -4.96 -10.24
N LEU A 113 -3.16 -4.48 -11.45
CA LEU A 113 -4.30 -4.96 -12.24
C LEU A 113 -4.07 -6.36 -12.79
N MET A 114 -2.80 -6.77 -12.92
CA MET A 114 -2.44 -8.11 -13.39
C MET A 114 -2.68 -9.21 -12.35
N ILE A 115 -2.70 -8.84 -11.06
CA ILE A 115 -3.16 -9.74 -9.98
C ILE A 115 -4.65 -10.05 -10.13
N GLY A 116 -5.46 -9.27 -10.85
CA GLY A 116 -6.88 -9.62 -11.07
C GLY A 116 -7.12 -10.77 -12.06
N GLY A 117 -6.08 -11.28 -12.73
CA GLY A 117 -6.23 -12.18 -13.89
C GLY A 117 -6.59 -13.63 -13.58
N SER A 118 -6.40 -14.10 -12.34
CA SER A 118 -6.69 -15.49 -11.95
C SER A 118 -7.76 -15.58 -10.85
N SER A 119 -8.51 -16.69 -10.83
CA SER A 119 -9.52 -16.95 -9.79
C SER A 119 -8.92 -17.01 -8.38
N TYR A 120 -7.69 -17.54 -8.28
CA TYR A 120 -6.93 -17.61 -7.03
C TYR A 120 -6.62 -16.21 -6.49
N ASP A 121 -6.13 -15.32 -7.35
CA ASP A 121 -5.76 -13.98 -6.95
C ASP A 121 -6.97 -13.12 -6.59
N LEU A 122 -8.06 -13.23 -7.34
CA LEU A 122 -9.34 -12.60 -7.00
C LEU A 122 -9.85 -13.09 -5.63
N GLY A 123 -9.68 -14.37 -5.33
CA GLY A 123 -9.99 -14.93 -4.01
C GLY A 123 -9.14 -14.36 -2.87
N ARG A 124 -7.91 -13.92 -3.15
CA ARG A 124 -7.07 -13.20 -2.17
C ARG A 124 -7.52 -11.74 -2.02
N ILE A 125 -7.76 -11.03 -3.12
CA ILE A 125 -8.23 -9.65 -3.08
C ILE A 125 -9.52 -9.53 -2.24
N LYS A 126 -10.50 -10.40 -2.47
CA LYS A 126 -11.77 -10.42 -1.73
C LYS A 126 -11.62 -10.61 -0.21
N ARG A 127 -10.52 -11.22 0.23
CA ARG A 127 -10.21 -11.48 1.64
C ARG A 127 -9.35 -10.40 2.29
N LEU A 128 -8.90 -9.39 1.53
CA LEU A 128 -8.15 -8.28 2.10
C LEU A 128 -8.98 -7.55 3.18
N PRO A 129 -8.33 -7.08 4.25
CA PRO A 129 -9.02 -6.24 5.23
C PRO A 129 -9.36 -4.88 4.61
N ARG A 130 -10.05 -4.03 5.39
CA ARG A 130 -10.31 -2.64 4.99
C ARG A 130 -9.03 -1.90 4.61
N VAL A 131 -9.11 -0.99 3.63
CA VAL A 131 -7.95 -0.29 3.07
C VAL A 131 -8.19 1.22 3.10
N ILE A 132 -7.24 2.01 3.58
CA ILE A 132 -7.07 3.40 3.15
C ILE A 132 -6.18 3.41 1.93
N LEU A 133 -6.60 4.12 0.89
CA LEU A 133 -5.73 4.48 -0.22
C LEU A 133 -5.77 6.00 -0.40
N LYS A 134 -4.61 6.64 -0.27
CA LYS A 134 -4.45 8.08 -0.46
C LYS A 134 -3.57 8.38 -1.67
N GLY A 135 -3.91 9.40 -2.45
CA GLY A 135 -3.12 9.92 -3.56
C GLY A 135 -3.37 11.42 -3.79
N ASP A 136 -2.62 12.05 -4.69
CA ASP A 136 -2.77 13.47 -5.04
C ASP A 136 -2.66 13.66 -6.55
N ASP A 137 -3.43 14.58 -7.13
CA ASP A 137 -3.49 14.74 -8.59
C ASP A 137 -2.20 15.26 -9.24
N GLY A 138 -1.29 15.84 -8.45
CA GLY A 138 0.06 16.21 -8.88
C GLY A 138 1.10 15.08 -8.76
N ASP A 139 0.69 13.88 -8.40
CA ASP A 139 1.53 12.68 -8.42
C ASP A 139 1.35 11.93 -9.77
N PRO A 140 2.43 11.64 -10.52
CA PRO A 140 2.35 10.85 -11.75
C PRO A 140 1.65 9.49 -11.58
N LEU A 141 1.65 8.90 -10.39
CA LEU A 141 1.16 7.54 -10.12
C LEU A 141 -0.34 7.48 -9.75
N VAL A 142 -0.98 8.64 -9.55
CA VAL A 142 -2.34 8.75 -8.99
C VAL A 142 -3.41 8.02 -9.78
N ASP A 143 -3.30 7.95 -11.11
CA ASP A 143 -4.29 7.25 -11.92
C ASP A 143 -4.25 5.73 -11.70
N MET A 144 -3.06 5.18 -11.49
CA MET A 144 -2.90 3.75 -11.22
C MET A 144 -3.43 3.40 -9.82
N GLU A 145 -3.28 4.31 -8.86
CA GLU A 145 -3.93 4.23 -7.55
C GLU A 145 -5.46 4.27 -7.65
N LYS A 146 -6.02 5.19 -8.45
CA LYS A 146 -7.47 5.26 -8.72
C LYS A 146 -7.97 3.96 -9.36
N LEU A 147 -7.20 3.36 -10.26
CA LEU A 147 -7.51 2.06 -10.86
C LEU A 147 -7.45 0.92 -9.83
N LEU A 148 -6.48 0.91 -8.93
CA LEU A 148 -6.43 -0.03 -7.81
C LEU A 148 -7.65 0.11 -6.90
N VAL A 149 -8.06 1.33 -6.55
CA VAL A 149 -9.29 1.56 -5.77
C VAL A 149 -10.51 0.93 -6.45
N LYS A 150 -10.66 1.11 -7.77
CA LYS A 150 -11.75 0.50 -8.55
C LYS A 150 -11.69 -1.03 -8.49
N LEU A 151 -10.51 -1.62 -8.69
CA LEU A 151 -10.30 -3.07 -8.62
C LEU A 151 -10.66 -3.65 -7.23
N LEU A 152 -10.24 -2.99 -6.16
CA LEU A 152 -10.51 -3.43 -4.79
C LEU A 152 -12.01 -3.33 -4.47
N LYS A 153 -12.65 -2.20 -4.79
CA LYS A 153 -14.09 -1.99 -4.56
C LYS A 153 -14.94 -2.96 -5.37
N SER A 154 -14.60 -3.23 -6.64
CA SER A 154 -15.34 -4.20 -7.47
C SER A 154 -15.23 -5.63 -6.95
N ASN A 155 -14.20 -5.93 -6.14
CA ASN A 155 -14.02 -7.20 -5.45
C ASN A 155 -14.54 -7.18 -3.99
N GLY A 156 -15.36 -6.19 -3.62
CA GLY A 156 -16.02 -6.15 -2.31
C GLY A 156 -15.12 -5.73 -1.14
N VAL A 157 -13.91 -5.26 -1.41
CA VAL A 157 -13.02 -4.73 -0.36
C VAL A 157 -13.54 -3.36 0.09
N GLN A 158 -13.61 -3.15 1.41
CA GLN A 158 -13.94 -1.84 1.96
C GLN A 158 -12.76 -0.88 1.79
N VAL A 159 -12.87 0.07 0.86
CA VAL A 159 -11.81 1.04 0.57
C VAL A 159 -12.23 2.48 0.90
N PHE A 160 -11.44 3.13 1.74
CA PHE A 160 -11.50 4.55 2.07
C PHE A 160 -10.48 5.29 1.18
N SER A 161 -10.95 5.91 0.12
CA SER A 161 -10.11 6.61 -0.86
C SER A 161 -10.02 8.10 -0.52
N ILE A 162 -8.80 8.65 -0.50
CA ILE A 162 -8.51 10.07 -0.27
C ILE A 162 -7.70 10.57 -1.47
N PHE A 163 -8.30 11.35 -2.35
CA PHE A 163 -7.60 11.95 -3.48
C PHE A 163 -7.72 13.46 -3.38
N ASN A 164 -6.58 14.14 -3.26
CA ASN A 164 -6.54 15.59 -3.14
C ASN A 164 -6.26 16.23 -4.50
N GLU A 165 -6.87 17.39 -4.74
CA GLU A 165 -6.51 18.23 -5.89
C GLU A 165 -5.12 18.85 -5.68
N GLY A 166 -4.29 18.86 -6.73
CA GLY A 166 -2.91 19.35 -6.67
C GLY A 166 -1.98 18.40 -5.91
N GLY A 167 -1.07 18.94 -5.12
CA GLY A 167 -0.06 18.15 -4.40
C GLY A 167 1.09 17.65 -5.28
N TYR A 168 1.88 16.72 -4.75
CA TYR A 168 2.98 16.03 -5.45
C TYR A 168 3.35 14.75 -4.67
N HIS A 169 4.13 13.86 -5.30
CA HIS A 169 4.58 12.62 -4.67
C HIS A 169 5.40 12.89 -3.39
N GLY A 170 4.96 12.35 -2.26
CA GLY A 170 5.60 12.54 -0.96
C GLY A 170 5.31 13.87 -0.28
N ILE A 171 4.25 14.60 -0.66
CA ILE A 171 3.89 15.91 -0.09
C ILE A 171 3.82 15.93 1.45
N GLU A 172 3.45 14.83 2.11
CA GLU A 172 3.42 14.76 3.58
C GLU A 172 4.80 14.80 4.24
N LEU A 173 5.87 14.52 3.49
CA LEU A 173 7.24 14.51 4.01
C LEU A 173 7.85 15.90 4.13
N ALA A 174 7.27 16.90 3.45
CA ALA A 174 7.83 18.25 3.40
C ALA A 174 7.81 18.96 4.76
N ASN A 175 6.72 18.83 5.52
CA ASN A 175 6.61 19.35 6.89
C ASN A 175 5.53 18.59 7.67
N ALA A 176 5.89 18.06 8.83
CA ALA A 176 4.98 17.29 9.70
C ALA A 176 3.79 18.10 10.24
N THR A 177 3.86 19.44 10.21
CA THR A 177 2.75 20.33 10.60
C THR A 177 2.00 20.90 9.39
N ALA A 178 2.36 20.51 8.17
CA ALA A 178 1.61 20.91 6.98
C ALA A 178 0.18 20.36 7.07
N PRO A 179 -0.83 21.12 6.64
CA PRO A 179 -2.24 20.68 6.64
C PRO A 179 -2.44 19.30 5.98
N GLN A 180 -1.69 19.01 4.92
CA GLN A 180 -1.74 17.74 4.20
C GLN A 180 -1.28 16.55 5.06
N ALA A 181 -0.13 16.70 5.73
CA ALA A 181 0.39 15.68 6.65
C ALA A 181 -0.57 15.45 7.82
N GLN A 182 -1.08 16.53 8.42
CA GLN A 182 -2.02 16.44 9.53
C GLN A 182 -3.34 15.76 9.11
N ALA A 183 -3.88 16.09 7.93
CA ALA A 183 -5.08 15.46 7.40
C ALA A 183 -4.89 13.95 7.19
N LEU A 184 -3.75 13.51 6.65
CA LEU A 184 -3.43 12.09 6.52
C LEU A 184 -3.35 11.42 7.90
N TYR A 185 -2.68 12.05 8.87
CA TYR A 185 -2.54 11.52 10.23
C TYR A 185 -3.89 11.35 10.92
N ASP A 186 -4.79 12.32 10.80
CA ASP A 186 -6.12 12.25 11.36
C ASP A 186 -6.98 11.17 10.67
N ALA A 187 -6.88 11.04 9.35
CA ALA A 187 -7.54 9.96 8.62
C ALA A 187 -7.06 8.57 9.07
N MET A 188 -5.74 8.36 9.20
CA MET A 188 -5.17 7.10 9.69
C MET A 188 -5.60 6.79 11.11
N LYS A 189 -5.55 7.79 12.00
CA LYS A 189 -5.97 7.65 13.41
C LYS A 189 -7.45 7.27 13.50
N ASN A 190 -8.31 7.93 12.74
CA ASN A 190 -9.74 7.64 12.71
C ASN A 190 -10.01 6.23 12.18
N PHE A 191 -9.33 5.83 11.11
CA PHE A 191 -9.45 4.48 10.55
C PHE A 191 -9.02 3.39 11.54
N ILE A 192 -7.87 3.56 12.19
CA ILE A 192 -7.39 2.63 13.23
C ILE A 192 -8.41 2.53 14.37
N LYS A 193 -8.89 3.68 14.88
CA LYS A 193 -9.87 3.73 15.98
C LYS A 193 -11.25 3.18 15.61
N SER A 194 -11.63 3.24 14.33
CA SER A 194 -12.90 2.69 13.83
C SER A 194 -12.92 1.16 13.77
N THR A 195 -11.81 0.50 14.09
CA THR A 195 -11.68 -0.96 14.06
C THR A 195 -11.72 -1.49 15.49
N ARG A 196 -12.90 -1.94 15.92
CA ARG A 196 -13.11 -2.63 17.20
C ARG A 196 -12.69 -4.10 17.09
#